data_AF-A0A165AX35-F1
#
_entry.id   AF-A0A165AX35-F1
#
_cell.length_a   1.000
_cell.length_b   1.000
_cell.length_c   1.000
_cell.angle_alpha   90.00
_cell.angle_beta   90.00
_cell.angle_gamma   90.00
#
_symmetry.space_group_name_H-M   'P 1'
#
loop_
_entity.id
_entity.type
_entity.pdbx_description
1 polymer ?
#
loop_
_entity_poly.entity_id
_entity_poly.type
_entity_poly.pdbx_seq_one_letter_code
_entity_poly.pdbx_strand_id
1 'polypeptide(L)'
;MNYTSYETAIVGTYSVRLVGWTYGDKIVNPGQIGSVDDLRALHEALVKKTCRWESVSDEERDAIVTAAPKKQRKERCDKNEKRAPYKKRATAADKENEVQDAAKKATK
;
A
#
# COMPACT_ATOMS: atom_id res chain seq x y z
N MET A 1 8.27 -8.34 4.99
CA MET A 1 8.83 -7.04 4.58
C MET A 1 9.13 -7.09 3.08
N ASN A 2 8.83 -6.04 2.30
CA ASN A 2 9.15 -6.00 0.88
C ASN A 2 10.52 -5.34 0.67
N TYR A 3 11.55 -6.15 0.42
CA TYR A 3 12.92 -5.68 0.19
C TYR A 3 13.11 -5.09 -1.21
N THR A 4 12.27 -5.47 -2.19
CA THR A 4 12.34 -4.94 -3.56
C THR A 4 11.93 -3.46 -3.63
N SER A 5 11.06 -3.01 -2.72
CA SER A 5 10.64 -1.62 -2.61
C SER A 5 11.39 -0.86 -1.51
N TYR A 6 12.59 -1.32 -1.12
CA TYR A 6 13.35 -0.72 -0.02
C TYR A 6 13.60 0.78 -0.24
N GLU A 7 14.04 1.18 -1.44
CA GLU A 7 14.32 2.58 -1.77
C GLU A 7 13.10 3.49 -1.55
N THR A 8 11.91 3.05 -1.97
CA THR A 8 10.71 3.89 -1.88
C THR A 8 10.06 3.81 -0.50
N ALA A 9 9.96 2.61 0.06
CA ALA A 9 9.25 2.36 1.32
C ALA A 9 10.07 2.71 2.57
N ILE A 10 11.41 2.63 2.48
CA ILE A 10 12.30 2.98 3.59
C ILE A 10 12.96 4.33 3.33
N VAL A 11 13.74 4.46 2.26
CA VAL A 11 14.51 5.69 2.02
C VAL A 11 13.58 6.87 1.76
N GLY A 12 12.60 6.74 0.87
CA GLY A 12 11.65 7.81 0.57
C GLY A 12 10.69 8.16 1.72
N THR A 13 10.39 7.22 2.63
CA THR A 13 9.41 7.44 3.71
C THR A 13 10.06 7.93 4.99
N TYR A 14 11.19 7.34 5.38
CA TYR A 14 11.86 7.63 6.64
C TYR A 14 13.14 8.46 6.47
N SER A 15 13.56 8.75 5.24
CA SER A 15 14.80 9.49 4.95
C SER A 15 16.04 8.83 5.57
N VAL A 16 16.08 7.50 5.60
CA VAL A 16 17.23 6.73 6.10
C VAL A 16 17.61 5.68 5.07
N ARG A 17 18.91 5.54 4.80
CA ARG A 17 19.48 4.49 3.94
C ARG A 17 20.52 3.67 4.69
N LEU A 18 20.69 2.41 4.30
CA LEU A 18 21.75 1.55 4.80
C LEU A 18 22.91 1.60 3.80
N VAL A 19 24.05 2.10 4.24
CA VAL A 19 25.27 2.23 3.44
C VAL A 19 26.24 1.12 3.80
N GLY A 20 27.02 0.66 2.83
CA GLY A 20 28.04 -0.37 3.04
C GLY A 20 27.46 -1.77 3.21
N TRP A 21 26.31 -2.03 2.58
CA TRP A 21 25.77 -3.38 2.47
C TRP A 21 26.75 -4.27 1.71
N THR A 22 27.07 -5.44 2.26
CA THR A 22 28.14 -6.31 1.74
C THR A 22 27.66 -7.32 0.71
N TYR A 23 26.34 -7.47 0.54
CA TYR A 23 25.76 -8.53 -0.29
C TYR A 23 25.01 -7.95 -1.49
N GLY A 24 25.74 -7.78 -2.60
CA GLY A 24 25.23 -7.22 -3.85
C GLY A 24 24.81 -5.74 -3.75
N ASP A 25 24.17 -5.25 -4.82
CA ASP A 25 23.83 -3.81 -4.94
C ASP A 25 22.51 -3.43 -4.26
N LYS A 26 21.70 -4.42 -3.84
CA LYS A 26 20.36 -4.18 -3.29
C LYS A 26 20.20 -4.91 -1.97
N ILE A 27 19.49 -4.27 -1.04
CA ILE A 27 19.10 -4.92 0.20
C ILE A 27 18.12 -6.04 -0.12
N VAL A 28 18.48 -7.24 0.29
CA VAL A 28 17.71 -8.46 0.09
C VAL A 28 17.30 -9.04 1.44
N ASN A 29 16.35 -9.96 1.39
CA ASN A 29 15.94 -10.70 2.56
C ASN A 29 17.15 -11.50 3.11
N PRO A 30 17.45 -11.44 4.41
CA PRO A 30 18.50 -12.25 5.02
C PRO A 30 18.40 -13.75 4.71
N GLY A 31 17.18 -14.28 4.55
CA GLY A 31 16.97 -15.68 4.15
C GLY A 31 17.35 -16.02 2.70
N GLN A 32 17.60 -15.01 1.85
CA GLN A 32 18.15 -15.20 0.51
C GLN A 32 19.69 -15.19 0.51
N ILE A 33 20.31 -14.80 1.62
CA ILE A 33 21.77 -14.90 1.78
C ILE A 33 22.09 -16.37 2.06
N GLY A 34 22.41 -17.10 0.98
CA GLY A 34 22.58 -18.56 1.04
C GLY A 34 23.92 -19.02 1.61
N SER A 35 24.94 -18.15 1.62
CA SER A 35 26.27 -18.49 2.12
C SER A 35 26.49 -18.01 3.56
N VAL A 36 27.07 -18.87 4.38
CA VAL A 36 27.50 -18.54 5.75
C VAL A 36 28.60 -17.49 5.74
N ASP A 37 29.47 -17.50 4.72
CA ASP A 37 30.57 -16.53 4.63
C ASP A 37 30.06 -15.12 4.32
N ASP A 38 29.01 -14.99 3.50
CA ASP A 38 28.36 -13.71 3.21
C ASP A 38 27.68 -13.15 4.47
N LEU A 39 27.06 -14.02 5.28
CA LEU A 39 26.49 -13.64 6.57
C LEU A 39 27.56 -13.18 7.57
N ARG A 40 28.72 -13.86 7.61
CA ARG A 40 29.85 -13.44 8.45
C ARG A 40 30.42 -12.10 7.99
N ALA A 41 30.59 -11.90 6.68
CA ALA A 41 31.06 -10.64 6.13
C ALA A 41 30.11 -9.49 6.46
N LEU A 42 28.79 -9.73 6.36
CA LEU A 42 27.78 -8.75 6.74
C LEU A 42 27.82 -8.44 8.24
N HIS A 43 27.94 -9.47 9.09
CA HIS A 43 28.05 -9.30 10.53
C HIS A 43 29.30 -8.49 10.89
N GLU A 44 30.46 -8.83 10.32
CA GLU A 44 31.68 -8.05 10.53
C GLU A 44 31.52 -6.60 10.07
N ALA A 45 30.86 -6.36 8.95
CA ALA A 45 30.65 -5.01 8.44
C ALA A 45 29.76 -4.17 9.37
N LEU A 46 28.72 -4.78 9.95
CA LEU A 46 27.89 -4.14 10.96
C LEU A 46 28.68 -3.83 12.24
N VAL A 47 29.49 -4.79 12.72
CA VAL A 47 30.34 -4.61 13.91
C VAL A 47 31.38 -3.53 13.69
N LYS A 48 32.04 -3.52 12.52
CA LYS A 48 33.05 -2.52 12.14
C LYS A 48 32.44 -1.17 11.75
N LYS A 49 31.10 -1.03 11.75
CA LYS A 49 30.36 0.15 11.28
C LYS A 49 30.68 0.57 9.85
N THR A 50 31.17 -0.35 9.03
CA THR A 50 31.27 -0.16 7.59
C THR A 50 29.90 -0.28 6.95
N CYS A 51 29.04 -1.16 7.48
CA CYS A 51 27.61 -1.17 7.23
C CYS A 51 26.89 -0.36 8.30
N ARG A 52 26.22 0.74 7.92
CA ARG A 52 25.56 1.65 8.87
C ARG A 52 24.37 2.37 8.26
N TRP A 53 23.47 2.81 9.12
CA TRP A 53 22.36 3.68 8.74
C TRP A 53 22.86 5.12 8.61
N GLU A 54 22.50 5.76 7.50
CA GLU A 54 22.79 7.15 7.20
C GLU A 54 21.48 7.90 6.92
N SER A 55 21.35 9.10 7.47
CA SER A 55 20.25 10.00 7.15
C SER A 55 20.42 10.54 5.74
N VAL A 56 19.38 10.41 4.93
CA VAL A 56 19.33 10.94 3.58
C VAL A 56 18.82 12.39 3.66
N SER A 57 19.46 13.30 2.92
CA SER A 57 19.01 14.69 2.81
C SER A 57 17.67 14.76 2.08
N ASP A 58 16.91 15.83 2.33
CA ASP A 58 15.59 15.99 1.70
C ASP A 58 15.68 16.07 0.16
N GLU A 59 16.78 16.61 -0.38
CA GLU A 59 17.04 16.68 -1.82
C GLU A 59 17.19 15.28 -2.46
N GLU A 60 17.97 14.40 -1.83
CA GLU A 60 18.15 13.01 -2.30
C GLU A 60 16.86 12.20 -2.15
N ARG A 61 16.12 12.44 -1.07
CA ARG A 61 14.82 11.82 -0.82
C ARG A 61 13.82 12.18 -1.92
N ASP A 62 13.73 13.46 -2.27
CA ASP A 62 12.81 13.96 -3.31
C ASP A 62 13.19 13.41 -4.69
N ALA A 63 14.48 13.28 -4.99
CA ALA A 63 14.95 12.63 -6.21
C ALA A 63 14.50 11.15 -6.29
N ILE A 64 14.58 10.40 -5.19
CA ILE A 64 14.14 9.00 -5.12
C ILE A 64 12.63 8.87 -5.26
N VAL A 65 11.86 9.75 -4.59
CA VAL A 65 10.39 9.74 -4.63
C VAL A 65 9.86 10.15 -6.00
N THR A 66 10.50 11.12 -6.66
CA THR A 66 10.12 11.56 -8.01
C THR A 66 10.51 10.56 -9.10
N ALA A 67 11.65 9.89 -8.95
CA ALA A 67 12.09 8.83 -9.86
C ALA A 67 11.26 7.54 -9.72
N ALA A 68 10.62 7.32 -8.57
CA ALA A 68 9.83 6.12 -8.33
C ALA A 68 8.58 6.07 -9.24
N PRO A 69 8.41 4.99 -10.05
CA PRO A 69 7.22 4.87 -10.89
C PRO A 69 5.98 4.72 -10.02
N LYS A 70 5.09 5.72 -10.06
CA LYS A 70 3.78 5.66 -9.41
C LYS A 70 2.98 4.51 -10.04
N LYS A 71 2.80 3.41 -9.31
CA LYS A 71 1.93 2.31 -9.74
C LYS A 71 0.52 2.87 -9.93
N GLN A 72 0.11 3.04 -11.17
CA GLN A 72 -1.28 3.37 -11.48
C GLN A 72 -2.14 2.22 -10.98
N ARG A 73 -3.03 2.54 -10.03
CA ARG A 73 -3.98 1.57 -9.49
C ARG A 73 -4.83 1.06 -10.65
N LYS A 74 -4.88 -0.26 -10.82
CA LYS A 74 -5.74 -0.89 -11.82
C LYS A 74 -7.16 -0.35 -11.65
N GLU A 75 -7.74 0.12 -12.75
CA GLU A 75 -9.11 0.57 -12.74
C GLU A 75 -10.01 -0.58 -12.30
N ARG A 76 -10.98 -0.29 -11.42
CA ARG A 76 -11.95 -1.28 -11.00
C ARG A 76 -12.83 -1.64 -12.20
N CYS A 77 -13.23 -2.91 -12.31
CA CYS A 77 -14.12 -3.38 -13.37
C CYS A 77 -15.44 -2.61 -13.41
N ASP A 78 -15.93 -2.17 -12.25
CA ASP A 78 -17.19 -1.43 -12.08
C ASP A 78 -17.04 0.10 -12.20
N LYS A 79 -15.87 0.63 -12.62
CA LYS A 79 -15.58 2.07 -12.61
C LYS A 79 -16.62 2.91 -13.37
N ASN A 80 -17.27 2.34 -14.39
CA ASN A 80 -18.31 2.99 -15.19
C ASN A 80 -19.69 2.33 -15.05
N GLU A 81 -19.86 1.38 -14.14
CA GLU A 81 -21.16 0.73 -13.93
C GLU A 81 -22.04 1.57 -13.01
N LYS A 82 -23.21 1.97 -13.52
CA LYS A 82 -24.24 2.64 -12.71
C LYS A 82 -24.79 1.64 -11.70
N ARG A 83 -24.42 1.81 -10.44
CA ARG A 83 -25.01 1.04 -9.33
C ARG A 83 -26.50 1.37 -9.25
N ALA A 84 -27.34 0.34 -9.17
CA ALA A 84 -28.77 0.51 -8.99
C ALA A 84 -29.05 1.35 -7.72
N PRO A 85 -30.11 2.18 -7.73
CA PRO A 85 -30.50 2.92 -6.54
C PRO A 85 -30.72 1.95 -5.38
N TYR A 86 -30.18 2.31 -4.22
CA TYR A 86 -30.32 1.53 -3.01
C TYR A 86 -31.80 1.28 -2.72
N LYS A 87 -32.22 0.02 -2.78
CA LYS A 87 -33.61 -0.37 -2.49
C LYS A 87 -33.79 -0.34 -0.97
N LYS A 88 -34.28 0.78 -0.44
CA LYS A 88 -34.72 0.86 0.97
C LYS A 88 -35.83 -0.19 1.17
N ARG A 89 -35.75 -0.97 2.24
CA ARG A 89 -36.86 -1.85 2.63
C ARG A 89 -38.03 -0.96 3.02
N ALA A 90 -39.22 -1.24 2.46
CA ALA A 90 -40.43 -0.52 2.80
C ALA A 90 -40.66 -0.59 4.32
N THR A 91 -40.95 0.56 4.92
CA THR A 91 -41.33 0.62 6.33
C THR A 91 -42.80 0.25 6.47
N ALA A 92 -43.25 -0.13 7.67
CA ALA A 92 -44.65 -0.50 7.90
C ALA A 92 -45.63 0.62 7.48
N ALA A 93 -45.23 1.88 7.65
CA ALA A 93 -45.99 3.06 7.27
C ALA A 93 -46.24 3.20 5.75
N ASP A 94 -45.30 2.71 4.91
CA ASP A 94 -45.47 2.73 3.46
C ASP A 94 -46.53 1.71 2.99
N LYS A 95 -46.66 0.58 3.70
CA LYS A 95 -47.67 -0.44 3.41
C LYS A 95 -49.07 0.00 3.83
N GLU A 96 -49.19 0.74 4.93
CA GLU A 96 -50.47 1.23 5.43
C GLU A 96 -51.08 2.29 4.50
N ASN A 97 -50.26 3.17 3.89
CA ASN A 97 -50.74 4.14 2.91
C ASN A 97 -51.23 3.49 1.61
N GLU A 98 -50.59 2.43 1.12
CA GLU A 98 -51.02 1.71 -0.09
C GLU A 98 -52.38 1.01 0.10
N VAL A 99 -52.64 0.49 1.30
CA VAL A 99 -53.94 -0.12 1.64
C VAL A 99 -55.05 0.93 1.76
N GLN A 100 -54.74 2.13 2.28
CA GLN A 100 -55.72 3.22 2.40
C GLN A 100 -56.08 3.85 1.05
N ASP A 101 -55.12 3.96 0.13
CA ASP A 101 -55.37 4.49 -1.22
C ASP A 101 -56.22 3.50 -2.07
N ALA A 102 -55.94 2.19 -1.93
CA ALA A 102 -56.77 1.14 -2.54
C ALA A 102 -58.21 1.13 -2.01
N ALA A 103 -58.41 1.36 -0.71
CA ALA A 103 -59.73 1.41 -0.09
C ALA A 103 -60.56 2.62 -0.58
N LYS A 104 -59.93 3.81 -0.74
CA LYS A 104 -60.61 5.02 -1.23
C LYS A 104 -61.02 4.94 -2.69
N LYS A 105 -60.30 4.17 -3.50
CA LYS A 105 -60.58 3.99 -4.93
C LYS A 105 -61.76 3.05 -5.21
N ALA A 106 -62.15 2.22 -4.23
CA ALA A 106 -63.29 1.30 -4.34
C ALA A 106 -64.64 1.91 -3.90
N THR A 107 -64.65 3.14 -3.36
CA THR A 107 -65.86 3.81 -2.84
C THR A 107 -66.38 4.94 -3.72
N LYS A 108 -65.98 5.01 -5.00
CA LYS A 108 -66.49 5.97 -5.98
C LYS A 108 -67.11 5.28 -7.18
#